data_AF-A0AAD5YFY8-F1
#
_entry.id   AF-A0AAD5YFY8-F1
#
_cell.length_a   1.000
_cell.length_b   1.000
_cell.length_c   1.000
_cell.angle_alpha   90.00
_cell.angle_beta   90.00
_cell.angle_gamma   90.00
#
_symmetry.space_group_name_H-M   'P 1'
#
loop_
_entity.id
_entity.type
_entity.pdbx_description
1 polymer ?
#
loop_
_entity_poly.entity_id
_entity_poly.type
_entity_poly.pdbx_seq_one_letter_code
_entity_poly.pdbx_strand_id
1 'polypeptide(L)'
;MVETVREFDSYAAASVAACAWVNSGKTKVNTGSLQLYIGKVKSGKGKVVGIGYRTKAGTLKDLVRLDIDEHKGIHFNANKLDNDREKFAAVIRGTRNKPMAQKEELYLQYLKGINNRSPGFIWDWWRTGRAN
;
A
#
# COMPACT_ATOMS: atom_id res chain seq x y z
N MET A 1 -4.32 -14.43 -12.52
CA MET A 1 -4.24 -13.10 -11.87
C MET A 1 -3.20 -12.31 -12.63
N VAL A 2 -3.47 -11.04 -12.95
CA VAL A 2 -2.52 -10.19 -13.67
C VAL A 2 -2.05 -9.11 -12.70
N GLU A 3 -0.73 -9.04 -12.48
CA GLU A 3 -0.09 -8.00 -11.68
C GLU A 3 0.62 -7.03 -12.63
N THR A 4 0.23 -5.76 -12.61
CA THR A 4 0.94 -4.69 -13.30
C THR A 4 2.00 -4.11 -12.36
N VAL A 5 3.25 -4.06 -12.80
CA VAL A 5 4.37 -3.52 -12.01
C VAL A 5 4.89 -2.25 -12.68
N ARG A 6 5.01 -1.15 -11.94
CA ARG A 6 5.58 0.12 -12.43
C ARG A 6 6.51 0.73 -11.38
N GLU A 7 7.61 1.31 -11.84
CA GLU A 7 8.60 1.96 -10.97
C GLU A 7 8.39 3.47 -10.89
N PHE A 8 8.55 4.03 -9.70
CA PHE A 8 8.36 5.44 -9.38
C PHE A 8 9.55 5.98 -8.59
N ASP A 9 9.82 7.27 -8.73
CA ASP A 9 11.02 7.92 -8.16
C ASP A 9 10.98 8.05 -6.64
N SER A 10 9.80 8.04 -6.03
CA SER A 10 9.64 8.33 -4.60
C SER A 10 8.48 7.57 -3.98
N TYR A 11 8.48 7.51 -2.65
CA TYR A 11 7.37 7.01 -1.84
C TYR A 11 6.05 7.71 -2.20
N ALA A 12 6.07 9.04 -2.30
CA ALA A 12 4.88 9.84 -2.60
C ALA A 12 4.35 9.57 -4.02
N ALA A 13 5.24 9.47 -5.01
CA ALA A 13 4.82 9.15 -6.38
C ALA A 13 4.21 7.74 -6.47
N ALA A 14 4.83 6.76 -5.79
CA ALA A 14 4.33 5.39 -5.74
C ALA A 14 2.97 5.29 -5.01
N SER A 15 2.80 5.98 -3.88
CA SER A 15 1.54 5.97 -3.12
C SER A 15 0.40 6.61 -3.91
N VAL A 16 0.66 7.75 -4.56
CA VAL A 16 -0.33 8.44 -5.40
C VAL A 16 -0.76 7.55 -6.55
N ALA A 17 0.18 6.89 -7.23
CA ALA A 17 -0.12 5.98 -8.33
C ALA A 17 -0.93 4.76 -7.86
N ALA A 18 -0.61 4.20 -6.68
CA ALA A 18 -1.34 3.10 -6.09
C ALA A 18 -2.80 3.50 -5.77
N CYS A 19 -3.01 4.66 -5.15
CA CYS A 19 -4.35 5.18 -4.89
C CYS A 19 -5.12 5.51 -6.18
N ALA A 20 -4.44 6.04 -7.21
CA ALA A 20 -5.03 6.29 -8.52
C ALA A 20 -5.48 4.99 -9.20
N TRP A 21 -4.68 3.91 -9.09
CA TRP A 21 -5.06 2.59 -9.58
C TRP A 21 -6.35 2.09 -8.92
N VAL A 22 -6.45 2.15 -7.60
CA VAL A 22 -7.67 1.77 -6.87
C VAL A 22 -8.87 2.58 -7.35
N ASN A 23 -8.70 3.91 -7.48
CA ASN A 23 -9.77 4.80 -7.92
C ASN A 23 -10.13 4.70 -9.41
N SER A 24 -9.32 4.00 -10.22
CA SER A 24 -9.65 3.73 -11.62
C SER A 24 -10.74 2.67 -11.79
N GLY A 25 -11.01 1.88 -10.74
CA GLY A 25 -12.13 0.93 -10.72
C GLY A 25 -13.49 1.63 -10.80
N LYS A 26 -14.55 0.85 -11.12
CA LYS A 26 -15.92 1.38 -11.19
C LYS A 26 -16.42 1.77 -9.80
N THR A 27 -16.12 0.95 -8.81
CA THR A 27 -16.45 1.22 -7.40
C THR A 27 -15.43 2.18 -6.80
N LYS A 28 -15.93 3.29 -6.23
CA LYS A 28 -15.09 4.32 -5.60
C LYS A 28 -14.91 4.04 -4.11
N VAL A 29 -13.78 4.52 -3.58
CA VAL A 29 -13.43 4.34 -2.18
C VAL A 29 -14.31 5.22 -1.29
N ASN A 30 -15.01 4.60 -0.35
CA ASN A 30 -15.68 5.31 0.75
C ASN A 30 -14.71 5.40 1.94
N THR A 31 -14.19 6.60 2.19
CA THR A 31 -13.19 6.85 3.25
C THR A 31 -13.70 6.56 4.66
N GLY A 32 -15.00 6.73 4.92
CA GLY A 32 -15.63 6.43 6.21
C GLY A 32 -15.72 4.93 6.54
N SER A 33 -15.47 4.07 5.55
CA SER A 33 -15.50 2.61 5.71
C SER A 33 -14.11 1.96 5.78
N LEU A 34 -13.05 2.76 5.66
CA LEU A 34 -11.67 2.27 5.65
C LEU A 34 -11.27 1.75 7.03
N GLN A 35 -10.48 0.68 7.04
CA GLN A 35 -9.90 0.08 8.24
C GLN A 35 -8.39 -0.03 8.08
N LEU A 36 -7.66 0.00 9.20
CA LEU A 36 -6.21 -0.25 9.19
C LEU A 36 -5.96 -1.71 8.79
N TYR A 37 -5.01 -1.91 7.87
CA TYR A 37 -4.59 -3.25 7.47
C TYR A 37 -3.30 -3.63 8.18
N ILE A 38 -3.36 -4.72 8.95
CA ILE A 38 -2.23 -5.23 9.73
C ILE A 38 -1.47 -6.28 8.94
N GLY A 39 -0.16 -6.11 8.83
CA GLY A 39 0.72 -7.05 8.16
C GLY A 39 0.77 -8.39 8.89
N LYS A 40 0.84 -9.48 8.13
CA LYS A 40 0.78 -10.86 8.67
C LYS A 40 2.13 -11.58 8.69
N VAL A 41 3.13 -11.04 7.98
CA VAL A 41 4.39 -11.75 7.69
C VAL A 41 5.60 -10.82 7.80
N LYS A 42 6.78 -11.43 8.03
CA LYS A 42 8.11 -10.78 8.01
C LYS A 42 8.16 -9.47 8.81
N SER A 43 8.90 -8.48 8.32
CA SER A 43 9.10 -7.15 8.93
C SER A 43 7.79 -6.36 9.15
N GLY A 44 6.74 -6.66 8.38
CA GLY A 44 5.41 -6.05 8.53
C GLY A 44 4.50 -6.74 9.57
N LYS A 45 4.89 -7.90 10.13
CA LYS A 45 4.02 -8.68 11.02
C LYS A 45 3.61 -7.87 12.25
N GLY A 46 2.30 -7.81 12.49
CA GLY A 46 1.70 -7.11 13.63
C GLY A 46 1.75 -5.59 13.56
N LYS A 47 2.15 -5.02 12.41
CA LYS A 47 2.23 -3.56 12.20
C LYS A 47 1.16 -3.12 11.22
N VAL A 48 0.74 -1.86 11.33
CA VAL A 48 -0.04 -1.21 10.27
C VAL A 48 0.83 -1.14 9.03
N VAL A 49 0.40 -1.77 7.94
CA VAL A 49 1.10 -1.75 6.64
C VAL A 49 0.28 -1.05 5.57
N GLY A 50 -0.95 -0.65 5.88
CA GLY A 50 -1.77 0.15 5.00
C GLY A 50 -3.22 0.17 5.42
N ILE A 51 -4.10 0.23 4.42
CA ILE A 51 -5.53 0.38 4.60
C ILE A 51 -6.28 -0.71 3.83
N GLY A 52 -7.46 -1.03 4.32
CA GLY A 52 -8.33 -2.04 3.76
C GLY A 52 -9.79 -1.68 3.92
N TYR A 53 -10.64 -2.59 3.47
CA TYR A 53 -12.09 -2.50 3.59
C TYR A 53 -12.66 -3.84 4.04
N ARG A 54 -13.77 -3.80 4.75
CA ARG A 54 -14.47 -5.01 5.18
C ARG A 54 -15.44 -5.44 4.09
N THR A 55 -15.32 -6.67 3.63
CA THR A 55 -16.27 -7.26 2.68
C THR A 55 -17.61 -7.51 3.37
N LYS A 56 -18.67 -7.76 2.58
CA LYS A 56 -19.97 -8.18 3.13
C LYS A 56 -19.88 -9.44 4.00
N ALA A 57 -18.92 -10.31 3.73
CA ALA A 57 -18.63 -11.52 4.51
C ALA A 57 -17.82 -11.24 5.79
N GLY A 58 -17.56 -9.97 6.13
CA GLY A 58 -16.82 -9.58 7.33
C GLY A 58 -15.30 -9.70 7.19
N THR A 59 -14.77 -10.16 6.06
CA THR A 59 -13.32 -10.28 5.82
C THR A 59 -12.69 -8.91 5.56
N LEU A 60 -11.59 -8.59 6.25
CA LEU A 60 -10.78 -7.43 5.92
C LEU A 60 -9.87 -7.74 4.72
N LYS A 61 -10.08 -7.06 3.59
CA LYS A 61 -9.22 -7.11 2.41
C LYS A 61 -8.34 -5.87 2.33
N ASP A 62 -7.10 -6.03 1.87
CA ASP A 62 -6.19 -4.90 1.62
C ASP A 62 -6.62 -4.12 0.37
N LEU A 63 -6.60 -2.80 0.50
CA LEU A 63 -6.91 -1.87 -0.58
C LEU A 63 -5.63 -1.29 -1.17
N VAL A 64 -4.82 -0.69 -0.30
CA VAL A 64 -3.45 -0.25 -0.57
C VAL A 64 -2.60 -0.64 0.62
N ARG A 65 -1.45 -1.30 0.39
CA ARG A 65 -0.49 -1.63 1.45
C ARG A 65 0.95 -1.51 0.99
N LEU A 66 1.82 -1.06 1.88
CA LEU A 66 3.26 -1.13 1.75
C LEU A 66 3.73 -2.57 1.97
N ASP A 67 4.53 -3.04 1.03
CA ASP A 67 5.14 -4.36 1.08
C ASP A 67 6.61 -4.29 0.68
N ILE A 68 7.32 -5.38 0.93
CA ILE A 68 8.74 -5.52 0.67
C ILE A 68 9.06 -6.94 0.25
N ASP A 69 9.77 -7.09 -0.87
CA ASP A 69 10.32 -8.36 -1.30
C ASP A 69 11.69 -8.22 -1.99
N GLU A 70 12.33 -9.36 -2.24
CA GLU A 70 13.68 -9.40 -2.82
C GLU A 70 13.72 -8.90 -4.27
N HIS A 71 12.65 -9.16 -5.05
CA HIS A 71 12.60 -8.94 -6.49
C HIS A 71 12.18 -7.53 -6.87
N LYS A 72 11.18 -6.96 -6.18
CA LYS A 72 10.64 -5.62 -6.42
C LYS A 72 11.26 -4.58 -5.48
N GLY A 73 11.76 -4.98 -4.32
CA GLY A 73 12.09 -4.04 -3.25
C GLY A 73 10.84 -3.54 -2.54
N ILE A 74 10.84 -2.28 -2.10
CA ILE A 74 9.72 -1.67 -1.39
C ILE A 74 8.71 -1.13 -2.40
N HIS A 75 7.45 -1.48 -2.20
CA HIS A 75 6.39 -1.14 -3.15
C HIS A 75 5.03 -1.01 -2.47
N PHE A 76 4.11 -0.31 -3.13
CA PHE A 76 2.70 -0.32 -2.77
C PHE A 76 1.97 -1.38 -3.59
N ASN A 77 1.33 -2.33 -2.92
CA ASN A 77 0.33 -3.21 -3.53
C ASN A 77 -1.04 -2.53 -3.47
N ALA A 78 -1.74 -2.51 -4.60
CA ALA A 78 -3.06 -1.91 -4.74
C ALA A 78 -4.04 -2.86 -5.45
N ASN A 79 -5.24 -2.98 -4.91
CA ASN A 79 -6.33 -3.81 -5.44
C ASN A 79 -7.56 -2.94 -5.73
N LYS A 80 -8.24 -3.18 -6.85
CA LYS A 80 -9.53 -2.51 -7.13
C LYS A 80 -10.64 -3.13 -6.27
N LEU A 81 -11.58 -2.29 -5.82
CA LEU A 81 -12.70 -2.75 -4.98
C LEU A 81 -13.64 -3.73 -5.70
N ASP A 82 -13.78 -3.57 -7.00
CA ASP A 82 -14.66 -4.31 -7.90
C ASP A 82 -13.96 -5.43 -8.68
N ASN A 83 -12.63 -5.49 -8.64
CA ASN A 83 -11.86 -6.54 -9.30
C ASN A 83 -10.53 -6.82 -8.58
N ASP A 84 -10.51 -7.85 -7.74
CA ASP A 84 -9.31 -8.27 -7.00
C ASP A 84 -8.37 -9.18 -7.81
N ARG A 85 -8.71 -9.49 -9.07
CA ARG A 85 -7.86 -10.27 -9.99
C ARG A 85 -6.81 -9.42 -10.69
N GLU A 86 -7.00 -8.11 -10.68
CA GLU A 86 -6.10 -7.09 -11.23
C GLU A 86 -5.35 -6.40 -10.09
N LYS A 87 -4.06 -6.67 -10.00
CA LYS A 87 -3.19 -6.11 -8.97
C LYS A 87 -2.24 -5.10 -9.56
N PHE A 88 -1.85 -4.12 -8.75
CA PHE A 88 -0.85 -3.15 -9.11
C PHE A 88 0.22 -3.05 -8.04
N ALA A 89 1.49 -3.14 -8.46
CA ALA A 89 2.66 -2.92 -7.63
C ALA A 89 3.37 -1.63 -8.08
N ALA A 90 3.26 -0.58 -7.27
CA ALA A 90 3.98 0.67 -7.46
C ALA A 90 5.32 0.62 -6.70
N VAL A 91 6.39 0.31 -7.43
CA VAL A 91 7.73 0.05 -6.89
C VAL A 91 8.50 1.36 -6.71
N ILE A 92 9.17 1.51 -5.57
CA ILE A 92 10.08 2.64 -5.33
C ILE A 92 11.44 2.30 -5.96
N ARG A 93 11.76 2.92 -7.11
CA ARG A 93 12.86 2.55 -8.01
C ARG A 93 14.19 2.31 -7.30
N GLY A 94 14.56 3.20 -6.39
CA GLY A 94 15.84 3.14 -5.66
C GLY A 94 15.96 1.99 -4.64
N THR A 95 14.93 1.18 -4.43
CA THR A 95 14.92 0.15 -3.38
C THR A 95 15.21 -1.26 -3.88
N ARG A 96 14.98 -1.55 -5.18
CA ARG A 96 15.12 -2.89 -5.75
C ARG A 96 16.53 -3.47 -5.61
N ASN A 97 17.54 -2.66 -5.87
CA ASN A 97 18.95 -3.07 -5.87
C ASN A 97 19.62 -2.97 -4.48
N LYS A 98 18.86 -2.58 -3.44
CA LYS A 98 19.40 -2.55 -2.07
C LYS A 98 19.50 -3.97 -1.49
N PRO A 99 20.51 -4.26 -0.65
CA PRO A 99 20.52 -5.47 0.16
C PRO A 99 19.24 -5.60 1.00
N MET A 100 18.80 -6.83 1.27
CA MET A 100 17.52 -7.06 1.96
C MET A 100 17.45 -6.36 3.32
N ALA A 101 18.53 -6.40 4.11
CA ALA A 101 18.58 -5.69 5.39
C ALA A 101 18.34 -4.17 5.26
N GLN A 102 18.92 -3.53 4.24
CA GLN A 102 18.70 -2.10 3.98
C GLN A 102 17.28 -1.81 3.49
N LYS A 103 16.69 -2.72 2.70
CA LYS A 103 15.28 -2.62 2.30
C LYS A 103 14.38 -2.69 3.55
N GLU A 104 14.63 -3.64 4.46
CA GLU A 104 13.84 -3.83 5.67
C GLU A 104 13.93 -2.63 6.62
N GLU A 105 15.12 -2.07 6.81
CA GLU A 105 15.30 -0.87 7.62
C GLU A 105 14.49 0.31 7.07
N LEU A 106 14.61 0.60 5.77
CA LEU A 106 13.87 1.66 5.12
C LEU A 106 12.35 1.39 5.13
N TYR A 107 11.94 0.14 4.96
CA TYR A 107 10.54 -0.27 5.06
C TYR A 107 9.97 0.01 6.45
N LEU A 108 10.69 -0.35 7.52
CA LEU A 108 10.29 -0.06 8.89
C LEU A 108 10.21 1.44 9.17
N GLN A 109 11.10 2.25 8.58
CA GLN A 109 11.00 3.72 8.66
C GLN A 109 9.70 4.23 8.00
N TYR A 110 9.32 3.70 6.84
CA TYR A 110 8.05 4.03 6.22
C TYR A 110 6.83 3.60 7.07
N LEU A 111 6.88 2.42 7.70
CA LEU A 111 5.80 1.96 8.57
C LEU A 111 5.64 2.86 9.81
N LYS A 112 6.72 3.43 10.35
CA LYS A 112 6.63 4.40 11.45
C LYS A 112 5.79 5.62 11.07
N GLY A 113 5.86 6.09 9.82
CA GLY A 113 5.11 7.27 9.35
C GLY A 113 3.59 7.07 9.35
N ILE A 114 3.12 5.84 9.13
CA ILE A 114 1.69 5.50 9.13
C ILE A 114 1.20 4.92 10.47
N ASN A 115 2.12 4.62 11.39
CA ASN A 115 1.75 4.10 12.70
C ASN A 115 0.99 5.18 13.51
N ASN A 116 -0.02 4.75 14.29
CA ASN A 116 -0.89 5.63 15.08
C ASN A 116 -1.66 6.69 14.25
N ARG A 117 -1.83 6.48 12.94
CA ARG A 117 -2.66 7.33 12.06
C ARG A 117 -4.01 6.67 11.78
N SER A 118 -5.04 7.48 11.55
CA SER A 118 -6.35 6.97 11.17
C SER A 118 -6.34 6.45 9.72
N PRO A 119 -7.23 5.50 9.34
CA PRO A 119 -7.33 5.03 7.96
C PRO A 119 -7.59 6.16 6.95
N GLY A 120 -8.46 7.11 7.31
CA GLY A 120 -8.77 8.27 6.48
C GLY A 120 -7.54 9.15 6.23
N PHE A 121 -6.77 9.44 7.28
CA PHE A 121 -5.52 10.21 7.16
C PHE A 121 -4.52 9.51 6.24
N ILE A 122 -4.31 8.19 6.41
CA ILE A 122 -3.37 7.43 5.55
C ILE A 122 -3.82 7.48 4.09
N TRP A 123 -5.12 7.31 3.83
CA TRP A 123 -5.66 7.41 2.48
C TRP A 123 -5.47 8.80 1.86
N ASP A 124 -5.80 9.86 2.60
CA ASP A 124 -5.66 11.24 2.13
C ASP A 124 -4.20 11.61 1.87
N TRP A 125 -3.30 11.19 2.77
CA TRP A 125 -1.87 11.36 2.57
C TRP A 125 -1.40 10.61 1.32
N TRP A 126 -1.71 9.33 1.19
CA TRP A 126 -1.23 8.51 0.07
C TRP A 126 -1.78 8.94 -1.27
N ARG A 127 -3.06 9.34 -1.35
CA ARG A 127 -3.67 9.79 -2.62
C ARG A 127 -3.18 11.15 -3.08
N THR A 128 -2.70 12.00 -2.16
CA THR A 128 -2.21 13.36 -2.49
C THR A 128 -0.69 13.45 -2.53
N GLY A 129 0.01 12.49 -1.91
CA GLY A 129 1.45 12.55 -1.67
C GLY A 129 1.85 13.59 -0.63
N ARG A 130 0.90 14.18 0.11
CA ARG A 130 1.10 15.27 1.07
C ARG A 130 0.56 14.89 2.44
N ALA A 131 1.41 14.90 3.46
CA ALA A 131 1.01 14.63 4.84
C ALA A 131 0.46 15.93 5.45
N ASN A 132 -0.78 16.28 5.12
CA ASN A 132 -1.48 17.45 5.65
C ASN A 132 -2.46 17.03 6.75
#